data_AF-A0A3D2HRM3-F1
#
_entry.id   AF-A0A3D2HRM3-F1
#
_cell.length_a   1.000
_cell.length_b   1.000
_cell.length_c   1.000
_cell.angle_alpha   90.00
_cell.angle_beta   90.00
_cell.angle_gamma   90.00
#
_symmetry.space_group_name_H-M   'P 1'
#
loop_
_entity.id
_entity.type
_entity.pdbx_description
1 polymer ?
#
loop_
_entity_poly.entity_id
_entity_poly.type
_entity_poly.pdbx_seq_one_letter_code
_entity_poly.pdbx_strand_id
1 'polypeptide(L)' 'VCGYVHEGPTAPEACPVCKAPAEKFKAMDEEAGFATVHEVGVAQGVSEDILKDLRANFEGECSEVGMYL' A
#
# COMPACT_ATOMS: atom_id res chain seq x y z
N VAL A 1 1.47 11.63 3.71
CA VAL A 1 0.66 12.41 4.69
C VAL A 1 -0.69 12.81 4.09
N CYS A 2 -0.75 13.72 3.12
CA CYS A 2 -2.02 14.20 2.53
C CYS A 2 -2.27 13.73 1.09
N GLY A 3 -1.47 12.81 0.56
CA GLY A 3 -1.59 12.32 -0.81
C GLY A 3 -1.10 13.27 -1.90
N TYR A 4 -0.51 14.41 -1.56
CA TYR A 4 0.11 15.30 -2.56
C TYR A 4 1.32 14.64 -3.22
N VAL A 5 1.33 14.61 -4.55
CA VAL A 5 2.42 14.13 -5.40
C VAL A 5 3.18 15.34 -5.93
N HIS A 6 4.51 15.30 -5.83
CA HIS A 6 5.39 16.30 -6.42
C HIS A 6 6.10 15.68 -7.61
N GLU A 7 5.94 16.28 -8.79
CA GLU A 7 6.66 15.90 -10.01
C GLU A 7 7.88 16.81 -10.17
N GLY A 8 9.07 16.24 -10.01
CA GLY A 8 10.32 16.99 -10.06
C GLY A 8 11.48 16.24 -9.42
N PRO A 9 12.72 16.74 -9.59
CA PRO A 9 13.92 16.04 -9.12
C PRO A 9 14.07 15.99 -7.59
N THR A 10 13.39 16.88 -6.85
CA THR A 10 13.57 17.05 -5.40
C THR A 10 12.25 17.39 -4.71
N ALA A 11 11.98 16.81 -3.54
CA ALA A 11 10.80 17.15 -2.74
C ALA A 11 10.85 18.63 -2.25
N PRO A 12 9.71 19.32 -2.16
CA PRO A 12 9.65 20.68 -1.64
C PRO A 12 9.94 20.71 -0.13
N GLU A 13 10.50 21.82 0.37
CA GLU A 13 10.81 22.01 1.80
C GLU A 13 9.60 21.80 2.72
N ALA A 14 8.43 22.25 2.26
CA ALA A 14 7.15 22.01 2.90
C ALA A 14 6.09 21.65 1.86
N CYS A 15 5.23 20.69 2.19
CA CYS A 15 4.11 20.31 1.34
C CYS A 15 3.16 21.51 1.12
N PRO A 16 2.81 21.88 -0.12
CA PRO A 16 1.94 23.03 -0.39
C PRO A 16 0.49 22.82 0.09
N VAL A 17 0.08 21.57 0.32
CA VAL A 17 -1.28 21.22 0.76
C VAL A 17 -1.37 21.13 2.27
N CYS A 18 -0.52 20.30 2.90
CA CYS A 18 -0.61 20.01 4.34
C CYS A 18 0.51 20.60 5.19
N LYS A 19 1.47 21.30 4.58
CA LYS A 19 2.62 21.92 5.24
C LYS A 19 3.56 20.95 5.98
N ALA A 20 3.42 19.64 5.76
CA ALA A 20 4.35 18.64 6.29
C ALA A 20 5.77 18.87 5.73
N PRO A 21 6.83 18.63 6.53
CA PRO A 21 8.21 18.84 6.09
C PRO A 21 8.61 17.85 4.99
N ALA A 22 9.64 18.22 4.21
CA ALA A 22 10.21 17.39 3.15
C ALA A 22 10.51 15.94 3.57
N GLU A 23 10.92 15.73 4.83
CA GLU A 23 11.21 14.42 5.43
C GLU A 23 10.02 13.43 5.38
N LYS A 24 8.80 13.93 5.19
CA LYS A 24 7.58 13.10 5.10
C LYS A 24 7.23 12.70 3.67
N PHE A 25 7.99 13.15 2.67
CA PHE A 25 7.87 12.68 1.30
C PHE A 25 8.59 11.34 1.12
N LYS A 26 8.01 10.47 0.31
CA LYS A 26 8.65 9.23 -0.15
C LYS A 26 8.94 9.38 -1.63
N ALA A 27 10.16 9.04 -2.05
CA ALA A 27 10.49 8.99 -3.47
C ALA A 27 9.60 7.95 -4.16
N MET A 28 9.04 8.32 -5.30
CA MET A 28 8.28 7.42 -6.17
C MET A 28 9.12 7.21 -7.42
N ASP A 29 9.45 5.97 -7.71
CA ASP A 29 10.11 5.56 -8.95
C ASP A 29 9.04 5.31 -10.02
N GLU A 30 9.32 5.59 -11.29
CA GLU A 30 8.37 5.35 -12.39
C GLU A 30 8.05 3.85 -12.57
N GLU A 31 8.88 2.96 -12.03
CA GLU A 31 8.64 1.52 -12.01
C GLU A 31 7.82 1.04 -10.78
N ALA A 32 7.43 1.94 -9.88
CA ALA A 32 6.72 1.59 -8.66
C ALA A 32 5.27 1.16 -8.94
N GLY A 33 5.10 -0.16 -9.06
CA GLY A 33 3.82 -0.84 -9.24
C GLY A 33 2.77 -0.48 -8.20
N PHE A 34 1.53 -0.41 -8.70
CA PHE A 34 0.24 -0.29 -8.02
C PHE A 34 0.06 0.90 -7.05
N ALA A 35 -1.08 1.60 -7.18
CA ALA A 35 -1.45 2.81 -6.45
C ALA A 35 -1.56 2.66 -4.90
N THR A 36 -1.37 1.46 -4.38
CA THR A 36 -1.45 1.12 -2.96
C THR A 36 -0.29 0.18 -2.64
N VAL A 37 0.58 0.56 -1.71
CA VAL A 37 1.65 -0.32 -1.20
C VAL A 37 1.01 -1.31 -0.24
N HIS A 38 0.56 -2.45 -0.77
CA HIS A 38 0.29 -3.63 0.06
C HIS A 38 1.63 -4.32 0.27
N GLU A 39 2.15 -4.27 1.49
CA GLU A 39 3.32 -5.08 1.84
C GLU A 39 2.93 -6.55 1.75
N VAL A 40 3.43 -7.23 0.72
CA VAL A 40 3.18 -8.66 0.54
C VAL A 40 3.95 -9.40 1.63
N GLY A 41 3.23 -10.23 2.40
CA GLY A 41 3.84 -11.06 3.43
C GLY A 41 3.89 -10.46 4.83
N VAL A 42 3.16 -9.38 5.13
CA VAL A 42 3.04 -8.82 6.51
C VAL A 42 2.58 -9.83 7.56
N ALA A 43 1.89 -10.89 7.14
CA ALA A 43 1.45 -11.98 8.01
C ALA A 43 2.48 -13.13 8.14
N GLN A 44 3.69 -13.00 7.59
CA GLN A 44 4.72 -14.04 7.73
C GLN A 44 5.15 -14.18 9.21
N GLY A 45 5.13 -15.41 9.71
CA GLY A 45 5.55 -15.72 11.09
C GLY A 45 4.45 -15.56 12.15
N VAL A 46 3.22 -15.20 11.77
CA VAL A 46 2.07 -15.30 12.68
C VAL A 46 1.71 -16.77 12.93
N SER A 47 0.90 -17.02 13.96
CA SER A 47 0.49 -18.37 14.33
C SER A 47 -0.40 -19.05 13.26
N GLU A 48 -0.41 -20.38 13.25
CA GLU A 48 -1.11 -21.17 12.23
C GLU A 48 -2.63 -20.96 12.21
N ASP A 49 -3.24 -20.66 13.35
CA ASP A 49 -4.65 -20.31 13.48
C ASP A 49 -4.98 -19.01 12.74
N ILE A 50 -4.15 -17.97 12.91
CA ILE A 50 -4.29 -16.70 12.18
C ILE A 50 -4.14 -16.93 10.67
N LEU A 51 -3.18 -17.74 10.24
CA LEU A 51 -3.02 -18.08 8.82
C LEU A 51 -4.23 -18.84 8.26
N LYS A 52 -4.83 -19.72 9.07
CA LYS A 52 -6.02 -20.49 8.68
C LYS A 52 -7.24 -19.58 8.51
N ASP A 53 -7.45 -18.64 9.42
CA ASP A 53 -8.56 -17.69 9.34
C ASP A 53 -8.41 -16.74 8.15
N LEU A 54 -7.19 -16.26 7.87
CA LEU A 54 -6.92 -15.43 6.69
C LEU A 54 -7.21 -16.19 5.38
N ARG A 55 -6.88 -17.48 5.31
CA ARG A 55 -7.21 -18.34 4.17
C ARG A 55 -8.71 -18.57 4.04
N ALA A 56 -9.39 -18.86 5.14
CA ALA A 56 -10.84 -19.04 5.15
C ALA A 56 -11.57 -17.78 4.66
N ASN A 57 -11.11 -16.58 5.06
CA ASN A 57 -11.65 -15.32 4.55
C ASN A 57 -11.44 -15.15 3.04
N PHE A 58 -10.25 -15.49 2.53
CA PHE A 58 -9.97 -15.43 1.10
C PHE A 58 -10.82 -16.43 0.29
N GLU A 59 -10.93 -17.68 0.76
CA GLU A 59 -11.72 -18.74 0.13
C GLU A 59 -13.25 -18.54 0.28
N GLY A 60 -13.70 -17.82 1.30
CA GLY A 60 -15.10 -17.52 1.52
C GLY A 60 -15.61 -16.32 0.71
N GLU A 61 -14.84 -15.22 0.68
CA GLU A 61 -15.30 -13.93 0.16
C GLU A 61 -14.69 -13.59 -1.21
N CYS A 62 -13.43 -13.98 -1.46
CA CYS A 62 -12.69 -13.50 -2.64
C CYS A 62 -12.80 -14.43 -3.85
N SER A 63 -13.11 -15.72 -3.68
CA SER A 63 -13.30 -16.64 -4.81
C SER A 63 -14.71 -16.61 -5.42
N GLU A 64 -15.70 -15.96 -4.80
CA GLU A 64 -17.03 -15.78 -5.40
C GLU A 64 -17.01 -14.71 -6.51
N VAL A 65 -16.19 -13.66 -6.35
CA VAL A 65 -16.18 -12.50 -7.27
C VAL A 65 -15.32 -12.74 -8.51
N GLY A 66 -14.37 -13.68 -8.47
CA GLY A 66 -13.46 -14.02 -9.58
C GLY A 66 -14.03 -14.96 -10.64
N MET A 67 -15.31 -15.36 -10.56
CA MET A 67 -15.94 -16.32 -11.48
C MET A 67 -16.63 -15.66 -12.69
N TYR A 68 -16.53 -14.33 -12.82
CA TYR A 68 -17.13 -13.54 -13.92
C TYR A 68 -16.10 -12.79 -14.78
N LEU A 69 -14.91 -13.37 -14.98
CA LEU A 69 -13.99 -13.02 -16.07
C LEU A 69 -13.72 -14.23 -16.94
#